data_AF-A0A7Y5H6D6-F1
#
_entry.id   AF-A0A7Y5H6D6-F1
#
_cell.length_a   1.000
_cell.length_b   1.000
_cell.length_c   1.000
_cell.angle_alpha   90.00
_cell.angle_beta   90.00
_cell.angle_gamma   90.00
#
_symmetry.space_group_name_H-M   'P 1'
#
loop_
_entity.id
_entity.type
_entity.pdbx_description
1 polymer ?
#
loop_
_entity_poly.entity_id
_entity_poly.type
_entity_poly.pdbx_seq_one_letter_code
_entity_poly.pdbx_strand_id
1 'polypeptide(L)'
;MAEQNYVNHKQYRPLYHGLTFVLILVIGALSIHKFVSAYRENSDWMPALLFVLIWIVLVFIFFYARIFALRAQDRAIRAEENFRHFILTGKRFSSDSEFPELARKAAEENMDSDTIKKSIQNWRADHLRA
;
A
#
# COMPACT_ATOMS: atom_id res chain seq x y z
N MET A 1 -12.04 13.54 -13.58
CA MET A 1 -11.57 12.20 -13.16
C MET A 1 -12.74 11.25 -13.31
N ALA A 2 -12.50 10.01 -13.75
CA ALA A 2 -13.57 9.00 -13.79
C ALA A 2 -14.06 8.72 -12.37
N GLU A 3 -15.35 8.44 -12.22
CA GLU A 3 -15.94 8.02 -10.95
C GLU A 3 -15.27 6.72 -10.48
N GLN A 4 -14.85 6.70 -9.22
CA GLN A 4 -14.14 5.55 -8.65
C GLN A 4 -15.16 4.50 -8.22
N ASN A 5 -14.88 3.21 -8.47
CA ASN A 5 -15.73 2.07 -8.12
C ASN A 5 -14.85 0.83 -7.86
N TYR A 6 -15.48 -0.30 -7.50
CA TYR A 6 -14.77 -1.55 -7.22
C TYR A 6 -13.81 -1.99 -8.36
N VAL A 7 -14.09 -1.68 -9.61
CA VAL A 7 -13.23 -2.07 -10.74
C VAL A 7 -11.95 -1.23 -10.81
N ASN A 8 -12.02 0.06 -10.51
CA ASN A 8 -10.92 1.01 -10.73
C ASN A 8 -10.33 1.63 -9.44
N HIS A 9 -10.76 1.21 -8.24
CA HIS A 9 -10.28 1.73 -6.96
C HIS A 9 -8.80 1.44 -6.66
N LYS A 10 -8.21 0.43 -7.31
CA LYS A 10 -6.79 0.09 -7.13
C LYS A 10 -5.93 1.10 -7.90
N GLN A 11 -5.20 1.92 -7.16
CA GLN A 11 -4.34 2.93 -7.75
C GLN A 11 -2.88 2.46 -7.80
N TYR A 12 -2.39 2.23 -9.01
CA TYR A 12 -0.97 1.98 -9.28
C TYR A 12 -0.29 3.26 -9.75
N ARG A 13 0.83 3.60 -9.12
CA ARG A 13 1.72 4.68 -9.58
C ARG A 13 2.84 4.06 -10.43
N PRO A 14 2.83 4.21 -11.77
CA PRO A 14 3.76 3.50 -12.65
C PRO A 14 5.23 3.82 -12.36
N LEU A 15 5.55 5.08 -12.09
CA LEU A 15 6.92 5.49 -11.77
C LEU A 15 7.42 4.84 -10.48
N TYR A 16 6.57 4.77 -9.46
CA TYR A 16 6.93 4.12 -8.20
C TYR A 16 6.91 2.59 -8.35
N HIS A 17 5.75 1.97 -8.56
CA HIS A 17 5.61 0.51 -8.50
C HIS A 17 6.25 -0.21 -9.69
N GLY A 18 6.31 0.42 -10.85
CA GLY A 18 6.92 -0.14 -12.05
C GLY A 18 8.38 0.23 -12.13
N LEU A 19 8.67 1.50 -12.45
CA LEU A 19 10.02 1.94 -12.76
C LEU A 19 10.99 1.76 -11.57
N THR A 20 10.67 2.28 -10.38
CA THR A 20 11.62 2.15 -9.26
C THR A 20 11.81 0.69 -8.83
N PHE A 21 10.78 -0.15 -8.89
CA PHE A 21 10.91 -1.59 -8.60
C PHE A 21 11.86 -2.28 -9.60
N VAL A 22 11.69 -2.03 -10.90
CA VAL A 22 12.58 -2.57 -11.94
C VAL A 22 14.02 -2.10 -11.74
N LEU A 23 14.23 -0.81 -11.44
CA LEU A 23 15.57 -0.27 -11.20
C LEU A 23 16.22 -0.92 -9.96
N ILE A 24 15.47 -1.16 -8.89
CA ILE A 24 15.97 -1.88 -7.71
C ILE A 24 16.39 -3.30 -8.09
N LEU A 25 15.61 -4.03 -8.89
CA LEU A 25 15.98 -5.38 -9.34
C LEU A 25 17.27 -5.37 -10.18
N VAL A 26 17.41 -4.41 -11.10
CA VAL A 26 18.61 -4.25 -11.93
C VAL A 26 19.84 -3.95 -11.06
N ILE A 27 19.73 -3.04 -10.10
CA ILE A 27 20.82 -2.73 -9.16
C ILE A 27 21.22 -3.98 -8.37
N GLY A 28 20.25 -4.77 -7.90
CA GLY A 28 20.52 -6.03 -7.20
C GLY A 28 21.27 -7.03 -8.06
N ALA A 29 20.80 -7.26 -9.29
CA ALA A 29 21.44 -8.18 -10.24
C ALA A 29 22.89 -7.76 -10.55
N LEU A 30 23.14 -6.48 -10.81
CA LEU A 30 24.47 -5.96 -11.09
C LEU A 30 25.39 -6.06 -9.87
N SER A 31 24.88 -5.76 -8.68
CA SER A 31 25.65 -5.82 -7.43
C SER A 31 26.06 -7.26 -7.09
N ILE A 32 25.14 -8.21 -7.23
CA ILE A 32 25.40 -9.65 -7.03
C ILE A 32 26.40 -10.15 -8.08
N HIS A 33 26.22 -9.80 -9.35
CA HIS A 33 27.14 -10.19 -10.42
C HIS A 33 28.56 -9.69 -10.12
N LYS A 34 28.71 -8.43 -9.71
CA LYS A 34 30.01 -7.87 -9.33
C LYS A 34 30.61 -8.55 -8.10
N PHE A 35 29.81 -8.86 -7.10
CA PHE A 35 30.26 -9.61 -5.92
C PHE A 35 30.81 -10.99 -6.30
N VAL A 36 30.07 -11.73 -7.14
CA VAL A 36 30.49 -13.06 -7.61
C VAL A 36 31.76 -12.98 -8.46
N SER A 37 31.89 -11.99 -9.35
CA SER A 37 33.11 -11.79 -10.15
C SER A 37 34.31 -11.52 -9.25
N ALA A 38 34.19 -10.58 -8.31
CA ALA A 38 35.27 -10.21 -7.41
C ALA A 38 35.70 -11.38 -6.52
N TYR A 39 34.75 -12.16 -6.04
CA TYR A 39 35.02 -13.36 -5.26
C TYR A 39 35.77 -14.43 -6.07
N ARG A 40 35.37 -14.67 -7.33
CA ARG A 40 36.04 -15.64 -8.21
C ARG A 40 37.45 -15.23 -8.61
N GLU A 41 37.68 -13.94 -8.79
CA GLU A 41 38.97 -13.38 -9.18
C GLU A 41 39.93 -13.17 -7.99
N ASN A 42 39.51 -13.51 -6.76
CA ASN A 42 40.23 -13.19 -5.52
C ASN A 42 40.61 -11.70 -5.41
N SER A 43 39.78 -10.81 -5.97
CA SER A 43 39.95 -9.36 -5.87
C SER A 43 39.27 -8.82 -4.61
N ASP A 44 39.41 -7.52 -4.34
CA ASP A 44 38.69 -6.87 -3.24
C ASP A 44 37.17 -6.91 -3.50
N TRP A 45 36.46 -7.68 -2.70
CA TRP A 45 35.00 -7.86 -2.77
C TRP A 45 34.25 -6.88 -1.86
N MET A 46 34.94 -6.14 -0.98
CA MET A 46 34.31 -5.28 0.02
C MET A 46 33.37 -4.22 -0.58
N PRO A 47 33.73 -3.52 -1.68
CA PRO A 47 32.82 -2.57 -2.32
C PRO A 47 31.56 -3.25 -2.87
N ALA A 48 31.70 -4.44 -3.45
CA ALA A 48 30.57 -5.18 -3.99
C ALA A 48 29.60 -5.65 -2.89
N LEU A 49 30.13 -6.07 -1.72
CA LEU A 49 29.30 -6.39 -0.57
C LEU A 49 28.51 -5.16 -0.09
N LEU A 50 29.15 -3.99 -0.03
CA LEU A 50 28.48 -2.75 0.36
C LEU A 50 27.28 -2.44 -0.56
N PHE A 51 27.44 -2.60 -1.87
CA PHE A 51 26.34 -2.41 -2.82
C PHE A 51 25.20 -3.42 -2.64
N VAL A 52 25.50 -4.68 -2.33
CA VAL A 52 24.47 -5.68 -2.00
C VAL A 52 23.70 -5.28 -0.72
N LEU A 53 24.40 -4.80 0.31
CA LEU A 53 23.75 -4.33 1.54
C LEU A 53 22.86 -3.11 1.31
N ILE A 54 23.34 -2.13 0.53
CA ILE A 54 22.54 -0.96 0.13
C ILE A 54 21.30 -1.41 -0.65
N TRP A 55 21.45 -2.37 -1.57
CA TRP A 55 20.31 -2.91 -2.32
C TRP A 55 19.26 -3.52 -1.39
N ILE A 56 19.66 -4.32 -0.39
CA ILE A 56 18.73 -4.88 0.62
C ILE A 56 17.99 -3.76 1.35
N VAL A 57 18.70 -2.71 1.78
CA VAL A 57 18.09 -1.55 2.44
C VAL A 57 17.07 -0.86 1.54
N LEU A 58 17.38 -0.68 0.25
CA LEU A 58 16.47 -0.08 -0.72
C LEU A 58 15.19 -0.91 -0.91
N VAL A 59 15.29 -2.24 -0.92
CA VAL A 59 14.13 -3.14 -0.97
C VAL A 59 13.22 -2.90 0.24
N PHE A 60 13.78 -2.84 1.45
CA PHE A 60 12.99 -2.55 2.65
C PHE A 60 12.34 -1.17 2.58
N ILE A 61 13.08 -0.13 2.18
CA ILE A 61 12.54 1.22 2.03
C ILE A 61 11.39 1.25 1.03
N PHE A 62 11.52 0.57 -0.11
CA PHE A 62 10.48 0.50 -1.13
C PHE A 62 9.15 -0.06 -0.58
N PHE A 63 9.18 -1.13 0.21
CA PHE A 63 7.94 -1.67 0.79
C PHE A 63 7.43 -0.84 1.96
N TYR A 64 8.30 -0.46 2.89
CA TYR A 64 7.88 0.23 4.10
C TYR A 64 7.38 1.66 3.83
N ALA A 65 7.93 2.35 2.84
CA ALA A 65 7.44 3.67 2.44
C ALA A 65 5.95 3.65 2.07
N ARG A 66 5.47 2.61 1.37
CA ARG A 66 4.03 2.46 1.07
C ARG A 66 3.23 2.02 2.28
N ILE A 67 3.73 1.07 3.07
CA ILE A 67 3.01 0.59 4.25
C ILE A 67 2.77 1.72 5.24
N PHE A 68 3.78 2.55 5.50
CA PHE A 68 3.67 3.68 6.41
C PHE A 68 2.72 4.76 5.89
N ALA A 69 2.81 5.11 4.60
CA ALA A 69 1.92 6.09 3.99
C ALA A 69 0.45 5.64 4.06
N LEU A 70 0.17 4.37 3.71
CA LEU A 70 -1.19 3.82 3.76
C LEU A 70 -1.74 3.80 5.19
N ARG A 71 -0.95 3.37 6.18
CA ARG A 71 -1.40 3.38 7.59
C ARG A 71 -1.65 4.79 8.13
N ALA A 72 -0.82 5.76 7.74
CA ALA A 72 -1.03 7.15 8.12
C ALA A 72 -2.31 7.70 7.49
N GLN A 73 -2.55 7.37 6.22
CA GLN A 73 -3.75 7.75 5.49
C GLN A 73 -5.02 7.13 6.11
N ASP A 74 -5.03 5.84 6.43
CA ASP A 74 -6.17 5.15 7.06
C ASP A 74 -6.55 5.81 8.40
N ARG A 75 -5.53 6.20 9.19
CA ARG A 75 -5.75 6.93 10.44
C ARG A 75 -6.34 8.31 10.22
N ALA A 76 -5.87 9.04 9.20
CA ALA A 76 -6.38 10.35 8.84
C ALA A 76 -7.85 10.27 8.38
N ILE A 77 -8.19 9.33 7.50
CA ILE A 77 -9.56 9.09 7.02
C ILE A 77 -10.49 8.81 8.20
N ARG A 78 -10.10 7.90 9.12
CA ARG A 78 -10.92 7.59 10.30
C ARG A 78 -11.11 8.81 11.20
N ALA A 79 -10.09 9.63 11.37
CA ALA A 79 -10.19 10.86 12.16
C ALA A 79 -11.12 11.89 11.50
N GLU A 80 -11.04 12.05 10.19
CA GLU A 80 -11.90 12.95 9.41
C GLU A 80 -13.37 12.52 9.47
N GLU A 81 -13.67 11.24 9.26
CA GLU A 81 -15.05 10.73 9.34
C GLU A 81 -15.63 10.89 10.75
N ASN A 82 -14.83 10.60 11.78
CA ASN A 82 -15.22 10.83 13.16
C ASN A 82 -15.54 12.30 13.44
N PHE A 83 -14.77 13.22 12.87
CA PHE A 83 -14.96 14.67 13.03
C PHE A 83 -16.20 15.18 12.29
N ARG A 84 -16.41 14.75 11.03
CA ARG A 84 -17.60 15.10 10.23
C ARG A 84 -18.90 14.70 10.94
N HIS A 85 -18.97 13.48 11.46
CA HIS A 85 -20.15 13.03 12.20
C HIS A 85 -20.34 13.80 13.51
N PHE A 86 -19.26 14.11 14.21
CA PHE A 86 -19.34 14.91 15.43
C PHE A 86 -19.93 16.31 15.16
N ILE A 87 -19.50 16.98 14.09
CA ILE A 87 -20.08 18.26 13.68
C ILE A 87 -21.58 18.15 13.41
N LEU A 88 -22.01 17.09 12.71
CA LEU A 88 -23.40 16.92 12.29
C LEU A 88 -24.35 16.52 13.42
N THR A 89 -23.87 15.70 14.37
CA THR A 89 -24.74 15.04 15.36
C THR A 89 -24.48 15.46 16.80
N GLY A 90 -23.37 16.16 17.06
CA GLY A 90 -22.86 16.44 18.41
C GLY A 90 -22.39 15.18 19.16
N LYS A 91 -22.37 14.00 18.51
CA LYS A 91 -22.00 12.71 19.10
C LYS A 91 -20.81 12.11 18.37
N ARG A 92 -20.00 11.30 19.08
CA ARG A 92 -18.93 10.53 18.44
C ARG A 92 -19.54 9.59 17.39
N PHE A 93 -18.84 9.43 16.26
CA PHE A 93 -19.28 8.60 15.14
C PHE A 93 -19.69 7.19 15.58
N SER A 94 -20.91 6.83 15.19
CA SER A 94 -21.49 5.51 15.34
C SER A 94 -21.99 5.04 13.98
N SER A 95 -21.04 4.77 13.08
CA SER A 95 -21.20 3.99 11.84
C SER A 95 -22.02 4.62 10.71
N ASP A 96 -21.58 4.33 9.48
CA ASP A 96 -22.26 4.62 8.22
C ASP A 96 -23.59 3.85 8.15
N SER A 97 -24.63 4.36 7.48
CA SER A 97 -25.95 3.72 7.49
C SER A 97 -25.98 2.31 6.86
N GLU A 98 -25.08 2.05 5.91
CA GLU A 98 -24.89 0.72 5.28
C GLU A 98 -24.03 -0.23 6.10
N PHE A 99 -23.17 0.29 7.00
CA PHE A 99 -22.16 -0.50 7.69
C PHE A 99 -22.74 -1.57 8.63
N PRO A 100 -23.78 -1.33 9.46
CA PRO A 100 -24.32 -2.34 10.36
C PRO A 100 -24.92 -3.52 9.60
N GLU A 101 -25.62 -3.23 8.49
CA GLU A 101 -26.26 -4.26 7.68
C GLU A 101 -25.24 -5.07 6.87
N LEU A 102 -24.22 -4.41 6.30
CA LEU A 102 -23.11 -5.11 5.65
C LEU A 102 -22.29 -5.94 6.64
N ALA A 103 -22.05 -5.44 7.85
CA ALA A 103 -21.33 -6.18 8.90
C ALA A 103 -22.13 -7.41 9.35
N ARG A 104 -23.45 -7.27 9.52
CA ARG A 104 -24.35 -8.38 9.84
C ARG A 104 -24.30 -9.46 8.76
N LYS A 105 -24.50 -9.08 7.48
CA LYS A 105 -24.42 -10.01 6.34
C LYS A 105 -23.05 -10.68 6.23
N ALA A 106 -21.97 -9.92 6.39
CA ALA A 106 -20.62 -10.47 6.34
C ALA A 106 -20.37 -11.53 7.43
N ALA A 107 -20.90 -11.32 8.63
CA ALA A 107 -20.79 -12.27 9.74
C ALA A 107 -21.68 -13.51 9.56
N GLU A 108 -22.92 -13.33 9.09
CA GLU A 108 -23.85 -14.44 8.85
C GLU A 108 -23.42 -15.33 7.68
N GLU A 109 -22.95 -14.73 6.59
CA GLU A 109 -22.61 -15.43 5.35
C GLU A 109 -21.12 -15.78 5.26
N ASN A 110 -20.31 -15.48 6.29
CA ASN A 110 -18.85 -15.63 6.29
C ASN A 110 -18.20 -15.03 5.02
N MET A 111 -18.64 -13.81 4.65
CA MET A 111 -18.15 -13.16 3.45
C MET A 111 -16.65 -12.86 3.54
N ASP A 112 -15.94 -13.08 2.43
CA ASP A 112 -14.56 -12.65 2.30
C ASP A 112 -14.47 -11.15 1.99
N SER A 113 -13.28 -10.57 2.19
CA SER A 113 -13.05 -9.13 2.00
C SER A 113 -13.43 -8.63 0.60
N ASP A 114 -13.30 -9.48 -0.42
CA ASP A 114 -13.64 -9.12 -1.80
C ASP A 114 -15.16 -9.04 -2.01
N THR A 115 -15.91 -10.02 -1.50
CA THR A 115 -17.37 -10.04 -1.57
C THR A 115 -17.99 -8.88 -0.81
N ILE A 116 -17.43 -8.52 0.36
CA ILE A 116 -17.86 -7.34 1.13
C ILE A 116 -17.71 -6.08 0.28
N LYS A 117 -16.57 -5.88 -0.38
CA LYS A 117 -16.32 -4.68 -1.21
C LYS A 117 -17.24 -4.59 -2.42
N LYS A 118 -17.60 -5.72 -3.03
CA LYS A 118 -18.57 -5.76 -4.14
C LYS A 118 -20.01 -5.46 -3.70
N SER A 119 -20.31 -5.67 -2.43
CA SER A 119 -21.66 -5.49 -1.86
C SER A 119 -21.96 -4.03 -1.47
N ILE A 120 -20.96 -3.15 -1.49
CA ILE A 120 -21.11 -1.72 -1.21
C ILE A 120 -21.95 -1.05 -2.31
N GLN A 121 -23.04 -0.39 -1.92
CA GLN A 121 -23.93 0.29 -2.87
C GLN A 121 -23.47 1.74 -3.07
N ASN A 122 -23.18 2.45 -1.98
CA ASN A 122 -22.70 3.82 -2.01
C ASN A 122 -21.16 3.88 -1.98
N TRP A 123 -20.53 3.72 -3.15
CA TRP A 123 -19.07 3.78 -3.24
C TRP A 123 -18.54 5.21 -3.03
N ARG A 124 -17.72 5.39 -1.99
CA ARG A 124 -17.03 6.66 -1.74
C ARG A 124 -15.60 6.60 -2.25
N ALA A 125 -15.32 7.38 -3.28
CA ALA A 125 -13.99 7.46 -3.88
C ALA A 125 -12.95 8.10 -2.94
N ASP A 126 -11.77 7.50 -2.85
CA ASP A 126 -10.61 8.08 -2.18
C ASP A 126 -9.70 8.76 -3.21
N HIS A 127 -10.00 10.02 -3.48
CA HIS A 127 -9.23 10.84 -4.44
C HIS A 127 -7.92 11.38 -3.84
N LEU A 128 -7.75 11.32 -2.53
CA LEU A 128 -6.58 11.82 -1.82
C LEU A 128 -5.48 10.75 -1.66
N ARG A 129 -5.74 9.53 -2.14
CA ARG A 129 -4.78 8.43 -2.12
C ARG A 129 -3.55 8.75 -2.99
N ALA A 130 -2.38 8.76 -2.34
CA ALA A 130 -1.08 8.90 -2.99
C ALA A 130 -0.59 7.57 -3.53
#